data_AF-A0A5B9MHK5-F1
#
_entry.id   AF-A0A5B9MHK5-F1
#
_cell.length_a   1.000
_cell.length_b   1.000
_cell.length_c   1.000
_cell.angle_alpha   90.00
_cell.angle_beta   90.00
_cell.angle_gamma   90.00
#
_symmetry.space_group_name_H-M   'P 1'
#
loop_
_entity.id
_entity.type
_entity.pdbx_description
1 polymer ?
#
loop_
_entity_poly.entity_id
_entity_poly.type
_entity_poly.pdbx_seq_one_letter_code
_entity_poly.pdbx_strand_id
1 'polypeptide(L)'
;MSKTEQSRQKKLAKKRKKEVAKRKQLAAEKNAMKSIVGQISAAQRAPIIGCYVANGLLDNERSDEIGGVTVGRPLPDGRVVFVCFLVDKACLGVKDAFARLVTPQQFSEQVSQFSSRDPMTKCDPTLAKKLVTDAVDWAGRFGLKPMGDYQRVSRIWQDVDETACEQEFLFGRDGVPCYIQGPNDSPELVHRVMNTIGRHLGDGQMPILVTDDDIEAMEDWEEDDEDYPGDEQRNLRLDQPE
;
A
#
# COMPACT_ATOMS: atom_id res chain seq x y z
N MET A 1 -58.52 23.83 -21.76
CA MET A 1 -57.51 24.60 -20.97
C MET A 1 -56.69 25.46 -21.92
N SER A 2 -56.43 26.72 -21.59
CA SER A 2 -55.65 27.62 -22.46
C SER A 2 -54.21 27.12 -22.60
N LYS A 3 -53.58 27.30 -23.79
CA LYS A 3 -52.19 26.88 -24.05
C LYS A 3 -51.20 27.43 -23.00
N THR A 4 -51.52 28.59 -22.42
CA THR A 4 -50.75 29.28 -21.37
C THR A 4 -50.78 28.53 -20.04
N GLU A 5 -51.92 27.97 -19.65
CA GLU A 5 -52.10 27.21 -18.40
C GLU A 5 -51.28 25.91 -18.42
N GLN A 6 -51.30 25.19 -19.55
CA GLN A 6 -50.51 23.97 -19.75
C GLN A 6 -49.00 24.24 -19.71
N SER A 7 -48.55 25.37 -20.28
CA SER A 7 -47.14 25.79 -20.24
C SER A 7 -46.68 26.10 -18.81
N ARG A 8 -47.52 26.80 -18.04
CA ARG A 8 -47.27 27.11 -16.62
C ARG A 8 -47.17 25.84 -15.76
N GLN A 9 -48.08 24.89 -15.95
CA GLN A 9 -48.07 23.60 -15.24
C GLN A 9 -46.81 22.77 -15.57
N LYS A 10 -46.38 22.72 -16.83
CA LYS A 10 -45.12 22.06 -17.24
C LYS A 10 -43.89 22.70 -16.58
N LYS A 11 -43.83 24.03 -16.51
CA LYS A 11 -42.74 24.76 -15.84
C LYS A 11 -42.69 24.48 -14.34
N LEU A 12 -43.86 24.44 -13.68
CA LEU A 12 -43.97 24.11 -12.26
C LEU A 12 -43.55 22.66 -11.96
N ALA A 13 -43.98 21.71 -12.79
CA ALA A 13 -43.59 20.30 -12.68
C ALA A 13 -42.07 20.12 -12.89
N LYS A 14 -41.47 20.81 -13.87
CA LYS A 14 -40.00 20.79 -14.09
C LYS A 14 -39.25 21.36 -12.87
N LYS A 15 -39.74 22.46 -12.28
CA LYS A 15 -39.15 23.06 -11.06
C LYS A 15 -39.22 22.09 -9.88
N ARG A 16 -40.38 21.49 -9.61
CA ARG A 16 -40.57 20.48 -8.54
C ARG A 16 -39.68 19.26 -8.74
N LYS A 17 -39.60 18.72 -9.97
CA LYS A 17 -38.69 17.60 -10.29
C LYS A 17 -37.24 17.95 -9.99
N LYS A 18 -36.77 19.15 -10.38
CA LYS A 18 -35.40 19.62 -10.09
C LYS A 18 -35.15 19.77 -8.59
N GLU A 19 -36.13 20.27 -7.84
CA GLU A 19 -36.00 20.45 -6.38
C GLU A 19 -35.99 19.12 -5.62
N VAL A 20 -36.86 18.17 -5.98
CA VAL A 20 -36.86 16.81 -5.43
C VAL A 20 -35.55 16.10 -5.75
N ALA A 21 -35.05 16.21 -6.99
CA ALA A 21 -33.76 15.66 -7.38
C ALA A 21 -32.62 16.27 -6.54
N LYS A 22 -32.60 17.60 -6.35
CA LYS A 22 -31.60 18.29 -5.52
C LYS A 22 -31.65 17.82 -4.06
N ARG A 23 -32.84 17.68 -3.45
CA ARG A 23 -33.00 17.17 -2.07
C ARG A 23 -32.55 15.72 -1.95
N LYS A 24 -32.91 14.88 -2.92
CA LYS A 24 -32.48 13.46 -2.95
C LYS A 24 -30.97 13.35 -3.08
N GLN A 25 -30.35 14.20 -3.91
CA GLN A 25 -28.90 14.28 -4.07
C GLN A 25 -28.22 14.68 -2.75
N LEU A 26 -28.67 15.77 -2.10
CA LEU A 26 -28.14 16.21 -0.80
C LEU A 26 -28.29 15.14 0.28
N ALA A 27 -29.41 14.43 0.31
CA ALA A 27 -29.62 13.33 1.26
C ALA A 27 -28.70 12.13 0.97
N ALA A 28 -28.46 11.81 -0.31
CA ALA A 28 -27.53 10.76 -0.72
C ALA A 28 -26.09 11.12 -0.36
N GLU A 29 -25.66 12.36 -0.60
CA GLU A 29 -24.34 12.87 -0.21
C GLU A 29 -24.16 12.81 1.30
N LYS A 30 -25.15 13.29 2.07
CA LYS A 30 -25.12 13.22 3.54
C LYS A 30 -25.03 11.77 4.04
N ASN A 31 -25.71 10.83 3.40
CA ASN A 31 -25.65 9.42 3.79
C ASN A 31 -24.34 8.75 3.38
N ALA A 32 -23.79 9.05 2.20
CA ALA A 32 -22.49 8.54 1.77
C ALA A 32 -21.39 8.95 2.75
N MET A 33 -21.43 10.19 3.23
CA MET A 33 -20.46 10.72 4.19
C MET A 33 -20.51 10.08 5.59
N LYS A 34 -21.49 9.22 5.90
CA LYS A 34 -21.58 8.50 7.18
C LYS A 34 -20.69 7.26 7.26
N SER A 35 -20.18 6.77 6.14
CA SER A 35 -19.39 5.54 6.08
C SER A 35 -18.10 5.76 5.29
N ILE A 36 -17.03 5.06 5.66
CA ILE A 36 -15.75 5.18 4.95
C ILE A 36 -15.87 4.78 3.47
N VAL A 37 -16.66 3.75 3.17
CA VAL A 37 -16.92 3.30 1.78
C VAL A 37 -17.65 4.37 0.97
N GLY A 38 -18.63 5.04 1.57
CA GLY A 38 -19.34 6.13 0.92
C GLY A 38 -18.46 7.38 0.77
N GLN A 39 -17.58 7.66 1.72
CA GLN A 39 -16.58 8.73 1.63
C GLN A 39 -15.58 8.46 0.48
N ILE A 40 -15.05 7.23 0.38
CA ILE A 40 -14.18 6.82 -0.75
C ILE A 40 -14.92 6.98 -2.08
N SER A 41 -16.16 6.49 -2.16
CA SER A 41 -16.97 6.61 -3.38
C SER A 41 -17.23 8.07 -3.77
N ALA A 42 -17.35 8.98 -2.81
CA ALA A 42 -17.49 10.41 -3.07
C ALA A 42 -16.17 11.04 -3.53
N ALA A 43 -15.04 10.61 -2.95
CA ALA A 43 -13.71 11.14 -3.23
C ALA A 43 -13.18 10.73 -4.63
N GLN A 44 -13.64 9.61 -5.19
CA GLN A 44 -13.32 9.17 -6.57
C GLN A 44 -13.63 10.21 -7.66
N ARG A 45 -14.50 11.19 -7.37
CA ARG A 45 -14.85 12.27 -8.32
C ARG A 45 -13.76 13.33 -8.46
N ALA A 46 -12.80 13.34 -7.55
CA ALA A 46 -11.70 14.30 -7.54
C ALA A 46 -10.38 13.58 -7.84
N PRO A 47 -9.41 14.27 -8.47
CA PRO A 47 -8.09 13.70 -8.73
C PRO A 47 -7.36 13.38 -7.43
N ILE A 48 -6.41 12.44 -7.51
CA ILE A 48 -5.48 12.16 -6.42
C ILE A 48 -4.60 13.39 -6.19
N ILE A 49 -4.53 13.85 -4.94
CA ILE A 49 -3.73 15.03 -4.55
C ILE A 49 -2.35 14.64 -4.01
N GLY A 50 -2.20 13.39 -3.56
CA GLY A 50 -0.94 12.83 -3.11
C GLY A 50 -0.98 11.32 -3.19
N CYS A 51 0.10 10.73 -3.69
CA CYS A 51 0.33 9.30 -3.71
C CYS A 51 1.80 9.08 -3.35
N TYR A 52 2.05 8.26 -2.34
CA TYR A 52 3.39 8.04 -1.81
C TYR A 52 3.62 6.56 -1.61
N VAL A 53 4.85 6.14 -1.84
CA VAL A 53 5.31 4.76 -1.73
C VAL A 53 6.59 4.76 -0.91
N ALA A 54 6.72 3.80 0.00
CA ALA A 54 7.96 3.50 0.69
C ALA A 54 9.06 3.20 -0.33
N ASN A 55 10.22 3.85 -0.18
CA ASN A 55 11.32 3.72 -1.14
C ASN A 55 11.80 2.28 -1.24
N GLY A 56 11.83 1.57 -0.11
CA GLY A 56 12.16 0.16 -0.05
C GLY A 56 11.31 -0.69 -0.99
N LEU A 57 10.06 -0.36 -1.26
CA LEU A 57 9.23 -1.17 -2.16
C LEU A 57 9.59 -1.03 -3.65
N LEU A 58 10.31 0.03 -4.03
CA LEU A 58 10.60 0.36 -5.44
C LEU A 58 11.86 -0.32 -5.98
N ASP A 59 12.79 -0.68 -5.10
CA ASP A 59 14.00 -1.40 -5.49
C ASP A 59 13.66 -2.89 -5.74
N ASN A 60 14.41 -3.56 -6.60
CA ASN A 60 14.31 -5.00 -6.83
C ASN A 60 15.58 -5.74 -6.36
N GLU A 61 16.67 -5.04 -6.04
CA GLU A 61 17.95 -5.63 -5.63
C GLU A 61 18.25 -5.43 -4.13
N ARG A 62 17.77 -4.34 -3.52
CA ARG A 62 17.90 -4.05 -2.07
C ARG A 62 16.65 -3.40 -1.50
N SER A 63 15.53 -4.11 -1.61
CA SER A 63 14.22 -3.59 -1.22
C SER A 63 13.77 -4.10 0.14
N ASP A 64 13.22 -3.20 0.95
CA ASP A 64 12.40 -3.60 2.08
C ASP A 64 11.24 -4.47 1.58
N GLU A 65 11.06 -5.60 2.24
CA GLU A 65 10.04 -6.57 1.86
C GLU A 65 8.64 -6.12 2.26
N ILE A 66 8.53 -5.17 3.20
CA ILE A 66 7.28 -4.63 3.70
C ILE A 66 7.37 -3.11 3.73
N GLY A 67 6.33 -2.43 3.24
CA GLY A 67 6.32 -0.97 3.20
C GLY A 67 4.94 -0.36 2.96
N GLY A 68 4.84 0.95 3.18
CA GLY A 68 3.59 1.69 3.03
C GLY A 68 3.34 2.20 1.60
N VAL A 69 2.11 2.08 1.12
CA VAL A 69 1.59 2.83 -0.04
C VAL A 69 0.41 3.67 0.42
N THR A 70 0.49 4.97 0.21
CA THR A 70 -0.57 5.91 0.61
C THR A 70 -1.15 6.67 -0.56
N VAL A 71 -2.44 7.00 -0.45
CA VAL A 71 -3.14 7.83 -1.42
C VAL A 71 -4.13 8.77 -0.73
N GLY A 72 -4.19 10.00 -1.21
CA GLY A 72 -5.09 11.03 -0.73
C GLY A 72 -5.99 11.54 -1.86
N ARG A 73 -7.30 11.57 -1.61
CA ARG A 73 -8.27 12.24 -2.48
C ARG A 73 -9.11 13.27 -1.71
N PRO A 74 -9.31 14.48 -2.24
CA PRO A 74 -10.11 15.48 -1.57
C PRO A 74 -11.60 15.18 -1.70
N LEU A 75 -12.36 15.68 -0.73
CA LEU A 75 -13.82 15.70 -0.73
C LEU A 75 -14.35 17.12 -0.93
N PRO A 76 -15.62 17.28 -1.38
CA PRO A 76 -16.22 18.59 -1.57
C PRO A 76 -16.28 19.47 -0.32
N ASP A 77 -16.19 18.86 0.88
CA ASP A 77 -16.20 19.58 2.16
C ASP A 77 -14.80 20.03 2.63
N GLY A 78 -13.78 19.87 1.77
CA GLY A 78 -12.40 20.29 2.02
C GLY A 78 -11.55 19.29 2.80
N ARG A 79 -12.12 18.16 3.23
CA ARG A 79 -11.37 17.07 3.86
C ARG A 79 -10.74 16.15 2.81
N VAL A 80 -9.88 15.26 3.26
CA VAL A 80 -9.16 14.28 2.43
C VAL A 80 -9.51 12.88 2.92
N VAL A 81 -9.90 12.01 2.01
CA VAL A 81 -9.88 10.57 2.24
C VAL A 81 -8.45 10.11 2.04
N PHE A 82 -7.82 9.75 3.13
CA PHE A 82 -6.50 9.14 3.20
C PHE A 82 -6.66 7.62 3.23
N VAL A 83 -5.99 6.90 2.35
CA VAL A 83 -5.92 5.43 2.37
C VAL A 83 -4.46 5.01 2.46
N CYS A 84 -4.19 4.01 3.29
CA CYS A 84 -2.89 3.37 3.42
C CYS A 84 -3.04 1.87 3.17
N PHE A 85 -2.10 1.32 2.40
CA PHE A 85 -1.91 -0.11 2.15
C PHE A 85 -0.53 -0.48 2.69
N LEU A 86 -0.47 -1.41 3.62
CA LEU A 86 0.78 -2.04 4.04
C LEU A 86 1.03 -3.22 3.10
N VAL A 87 1.95 -3.02 2.16
CA VAL A 87 2.31 -4.00 1.14
C VAL A 87 3.41 -4.89 1.72
N ASP A 88 3.27 -6.19 1.52
CA ASP A 88 4.25 -7.22 1.86
C ASP A 88 4.60 -7.94 0.54
N LYS A 89 5.75 -7.57 -0.03
CA LYS A 89 6.28 -8.14 -1.27
C LYS A 89 6.80 -9.56 -1.06
N ALA A 90 7.15 -9.94 0.17
CA ALA A 90 7.76 -11.23 0.46
C ALA A 90 6.73 -12.36 0.58
N CYS A 91 5.49 -12.10 1.01
CA CYS A 91 4.52 -13.16 1.27
C CYS A 91 3.05 -12.75 1.16
N LEU A 92 2.59 -11.81 2.00
CA LEU A 92 1.15 -11.62 2.22
C LEU A 92 0.44 -10.79 1.14
N GLY A 93 1.20 -10.11 0.27
CA GLY A 93 0.67 -9.18 -0.71
C GLY A 93 0.26 -7.86 -0.05
N VAL A 94 -0.94 -7.83 0.56
CA VAL A 94 -1.37 -6.70 1.42
C VAL A 94 -1.65 -7.22 2.83
N LYS A 95 -0.76 -6.86 3.75
CA LYS A 95 -0.78 -7.27 5.17
C LYS A 95 -1.82 -6.50 5.98
N ASP A 96 -2.04 -5.23 5.66
CA ASP A 96 -3.14 -4.43 6.22
C ASP A 96 -3.53 -3.31 5.25
N ALA A 97 -4.75 -2.81 5.37
CA ALA A 97 -5.19 -1.63 4.63
C ALA A 97 -6.29 -0.92 5.41
N PHE A 98 -6.21 0.41 5.45
CA PHE A 98 -7.20 1.22 6.15
C PHE A 98 -7.41 2.56 5.46
N ALA A 99 -8.51 3.23 5.81
CA ALA A 99 -8.81 4.57 5.34
C ALA A 99 -9.26 5.47 6.49
N ARG A 100 -8.89 6.76 6.41
CA ARG A 100 -9.26 7.79 7.37
C ARG A 100 -9.74 9.04 6.65
N LEU A 101 -10.61 9.77 7.30
CA LEU A 101 -11.04 11.08 6.86
C LEU A 101 -10.30 12.14 7.67
N VAL A 102 -9.47 12.91 7.00
CA VAL A 102 -8.51 13.83 7.63
C VAL A 102 -8.61 15.23 7.03
N THR A 103 -8.06 16.24 7.69
CA THR A 103 -7.82 17.54 7.06
C THR A 103 -6.62 17.45 6.10
N PRO A 104 -6.45 18.41 5.16
CA PRO A 104 -5.26 18.45 4.32
C PRO A 104 -3.95 18.54 5.12
N GLN A 105 -3.94 19.26 6.23
CA GLN A 105 -2.78 19.33 7.14
C GLN A 105 -2.50 17.96 7.76
N GLN A 106 -3.52 17.30 8.31
CA GLN A 106 -3.37 15.96 8.88
C GLN A 106 -2.91 14.94 7.84
N PHE A 107 -3.34 15.05 6.58
CA PHE A 107 -2.82 14.20 5.51
C PHE A 107 -1.32 14.36 5.33
N SER A 108 -0.82 15.59 5.24
CA SER A 108 0.63 15.86 5.18
C SER A 108 1.37 15.33 6.42
N GLU A 109 0.80 15.51 7.62
CA GLU A 109 1.37 15.00 8.87
C GLU A 109 1.44 13.47 8.89
N GLN A 110 0.41 12.76 8.40
CA GLN A 110 0.43 11.31 8.28
C GLN A 110 1.56 10.85 7.35
N VAL A 111 1.69 11.46 6.17
CA VAL A 111 2.76 11.12 5.21
C VAL A 111 4.13 11.35 5.85
N SER A 112 4.35 12.47 6.55
CA SER A 112 5.60 12.73 7.26
C SER A 112 5.88 11.71 8.38
N GLN A 113 4.86 11.29 9.12
CA GLN A 113 4.99 10.26 10.16
C GLN A 113 5.40 8.90 9.57
N PHE A 114 4.79 8.48 8.47
CA PHE A 114 5.22 7.27 7.76
C PHE A 114 6.65 7.43 7.24
N SER A 115 6.95 8.55 6.57
CA SER A 115 8.27 8.83 6.01
C SER A 115 9.39 8.96 7.05
N SER A 116 9.07 9.23 8.33
CA SER A 116 10.07 9.23 9.41
C SER A 116 10.50 7.85 9.88
N ARG A 117 9.69 6.82 9.59
CA ARG A 117 9.98 5.42 9.93
C ARG A 117 10.53 4.66 8.74
N ASP A 118 9.93 4.91 7.58
CA ASP A 118 10.25 4.26 6.31
C ASP A 118 10.18 5.35 5.23
N PRO A 119 11.33 5.83 4.71
CA PRO A 119 11.39 6.94 3.76
C PRO A 119 10.43 6.75 2.59
N MET A 120 9.52 7.70 2.40
CA MET A 120 8.53 7.64 1.34
C MET A 120 8.81 8.68 0.26
N THR A 121 8.61 8.30 -0.99
CA THR A 121 8.64 9.22 -2.13
C THR A 121 7.26 9.39 -2.75
N LYS A 122 7.03 10.55 -3.36
CA LYS A 122 5.83 10.78 -4.15
C LYS A 122 5.94 10.01 -5.46
N CYS A 123 4.92 9.26 -5.83
CA CYS A 123 4.91 8.45 -7.05
C CYS A 123 3.66 8.69 -7.91
N ASP A 124 3.70 8.15 -9.13
CA ASP A 124 2.52 8.13 -10.00
C ASP A 124 1.47 7.14 -9.45
N PRO A 125 0.18 7.50 -9.41
CA PRO A 125 -0.88 6.60 -8.95
C PRO A 125 -0.95 5.27 -9.70
N THR A 126 -0.59 5.22 -10.98
CA THR A 126 -0.59 3.99 -11.78
C THR A 126 0.46 3.00 -11.27
N LEU A 127 1.65 3.50 -10.93
CA LEU A 127 2.72 2.72 -10.29
C LEU A 127 2.29 2.19 -8.93
N ALA A 128 1.74 3.06 -8.08
CA ALA A 128 1.28 2.66 -6.75
C ALA A 128 0.16 1.62 -6.82
N LYS A 129 -0.82 1.80 -7.72
CA LYS A 129 -1.88 0.82 -7.94
C LYS A 129 -1.29 -0.51 -8.43
N LYS A 130 -0.41 -0.47 -9.44
CA LYS A 130 0.23 -1.67 -10.01
C LYS A 130 0.97 -2.47 -8.95
N LEU A 131 1.82 -1.81 -8.15
CA LEU A 131 2.53 -2.46 -7.05
C LEU A 131 1.57 -3.18 -6.08
N VAL A 132 0.51 -2.48 -5.65
CA VAL A 132 -0.49 -3.05 -4.73
C VAL A 132 -1.26 -4.21 -5.36
N THR A 133 -1.66 -4.11 -6.62
CA THR A 133 -2.41 -5.18 -7.32
C THR A 133 -1.52 -6.37 -7.61
N ASP A 134 -0.30 -6.16 -8.09
CA ASP A 134 0.66 -7.22 -8.39
C ASP A 134 1.03 -8.00 -7.12
N ALA A 135 1.18 -7.31 -5.97
CA ALA A 135 1.41 -7.94 -4.68
C ALA A 135 0.24 -8.85 -4.26
N VAL A 136 -1.00 -8.39 -4.45
CA VAL A 136 -2.21 -9.16 -4.15
C VAL A 136 -2.34 -10.37 -5.08
N ASP A 137 -2.10 -10.18 -6.38
CA ASP A 137 -2.19 -11.24 -7.38
C ASP A 137 -1.11 -12.29 -7.14
N TRP A 138 0.11 -11.87 -6.80
CA TRP A 138 1.20 -12.77 -6.47
C TRP A 138 0.89 -13.61 -5.23
N ALA A 139 0.46 -13.00 -4.12
CA ALA A 139 0.07 -13.72 -2.91
C ALA A 139 -1.15 -14.65 -3.16
N GLY A 140 -2.06 -14.24 -4.04
CA GLY A 140 -3.21 -15.02 -4.47
C GLY A 140 -2.86 -16.35 -5.12
N ARG A 141 -1.71 -16.45 -5.81
CA ARG A 141 -1.20 -17.71 -6.38
C ARG A 141 -0.92 -18.76 -5.30
N PHE A 142 -0.64 -18.32 -4.08
CA PHE A 142 -0.37 -19.17 -2.92
C PHE A 142 -1.60 -19.34 -2.00
N GLY A 143 -2.79 -18.97 -2.49
CA GLY A 143 -4.05 -19.10 -1.76
C GLY A 143 -4.26 -18.07 -0.65
N LEU A 144 -3.38 -17.06 -0.56
CA LEU A 144 -3.51 -15.96 0.38
C LEU A 144 -4.51 -14.92 -0.15
N LYS A 145 -5.13 -14.20 0.79
CA LYS A 145 -6.05 -13.10 0.48
C LYS A 145 -5.55 -11.85 1.18
N PRO A 146 -5.74 -10.67 0.57
CA PRO A 146 -5.37 -9.41 1.21
C PRO A 146 -6.14 -9.25 2.52
N MET A 147 -5.43 -8.77 3.53
CA MET A 147 -5.93 -8.60 4.89
C MET A 147 -6.46 -7.18 5.14
N GLY A 148 -6.99 -6.95 6.34
CA GLY A 148 -7.54 -5.65 6.74
C GLY A 148 -8.79 -5.25 5.95
N ASP A 149 -8.97 -3.94 5.76
CA ASP A 149 -10.10 -3.38 5.02
C ASP A 149 -9.83 -3.29 3.50
N TYR A 150 -8.85 -4.02 2.94
CA TYR A 150 -8.41 -3.91 1.54
C TYR A 150 -9.58 -3.87 0.54
N GLN A 151 -10.50 -4.83 0.61
CA GLN A 151 -11.67 -4.94 -0.27
C GLN A 151 -12.56 -3.68 -0.24
N ARG A 152 -12.62 -2.99 0.90
CA ARG A 152 -13.41 -1.78 1.10
C ARG A 152 -12.66 -0.55 0.60
N VAL A 153 -11.35 -0.49 0.81
CA VAL A 153 -10.55 0.72 0.56
C VAL A 153 -9.89 0.77 -0.81
N SER A 154 -9.67 -0.37 -1.47
CA SER A 154 -9.10 -0.48 -2.83
C SER A 154 -9.89 0.28 -3.91
N ARG A 155 -11.16 0.58 -3.64
CA ARG A 155 -12.01 1.43 -4.49
C ARG A 155 -11.44 2.83 -4.71
N ILE A 156 -10.52 3.31 -3.86
CA ILE A 156 -9.84 4.59 -4.06
C ILE A 156 -9.08 4.69 -5.40
N TRP A 157 -8.79 3.53 -6.02
CA TRP A 157 -8.08 3.37 -7.29
C TRP A 157 -8.99 3.19 -8.51
N GLN A 158 -10.32 3.31 -8.39
CA GLN A 158 -11.28 2.88 -9.42
C GLN A 158 -11.04 3.48 -10.83
N ASP A 159 -10.58 4.72 -10.89
CA ASP A 159 -10.31 5.51 -12.10
C ASP A 159 -8.82 5.54 -12.49
N VAL A 160 -7.97 4.79 -11.79
CA VAL A 160 -6.54 4.65 -12.10
C VAL A 160 -6.34 3.39 -12.93
N ASP A 161 -5.67 3.51 -14.06
CA ASP A 161 -5.30 2.38 -14.93
C ASP A 161 -3.85 1.93 -14.64
N GLU A 162 -3.71 0.83 -13.91
CA GLU A 162 -2.43 0.21 -13.55
C GLU A 162 -1.66 -0.30 -14.77
N THR A 163 -2.33 -0.58 -15.88
CA THR A 163 -1.67 -1.11 -17.09
C THR A 163 -0.82 -0.07 -17.80
N ALA A 164 -0.97 1.21 -17.45
CA ALA A 164 -0.11 2.29 -17.92
C ALA A 164 1.28 2.30 -17.24
N CYS A 165 1.48 1.52 -16.18
CA CYS A 165 2.78 1.38 -15.54
C CYS A 165 3.53 0.16 -16.10
N GLU A 166 4.70 0.41 -16.70
CA GLU A 166 5.56 -0.62 -17.29
C GLU A 166 6.55 -1.23 -16.28
N GLN A 167 6.62 -0.71 -15.05
CA GLN A 167 7.56 -1.20 -14.04
C GLN A 167 7.19 -2.60 -13.58
N GLU A 168 8.18 -3.50 -13.55
CA GLU A 168 8.04 -4.84 -13.00
C GLU A 168 8.53 -4.89 -11.55
N PHE A 169 7.77 -5.60 -10.71
CA PHE A 169 8.09 -5.79 -9.30
C PHE A 169 8.40 -7.27 -9.04
N LEU A 170 9.44 -7.51 -8.26
CA LEU A 170 9.77 -8.85 -7.77
C LEU A 170 9.07 -9.11 -6.43
N PHE A 171 8.67 -10.36 -6.23
CA PHE A 171 7.92 -10.81 -5.06
C PHE A 171 8.43 -12.16 -4.58
N GLY A 172 8.41 -12.36 -3.26
CA GLY A 172 9.07 -13.46 -2.59
C GLY A 172 10.59 -13.36 -2.66
N ARG A 173 11.27 -14.21 -1.87
CA ARG A 173 12.72 -14.40 -1.97
C ARG A 173 12.98 -15.51 -2.99
N ASP A 174 13.64 -15.15 -4.10
CA ASP A 174 13.84 -16.04 -5.25
C ASP A 174 12.53 -16.66 -5.78
N GLY A 175 11.44 -15.89 -5.71
CA GLY A 175 10.10 -16.32 -6.12
C GLY A 175 9.40 -17.27 -5.14
N VAL A 176 9.97 -17.51 -3.96
CA VAL A 176 9.38 -18.31 -2.88
C VAL A 176 8.80 -17.40 -1.80
N PRO A 177 7.58 -17.65 -1.30
CA PRO A 177 7.04 -16.84 -0.21
C PRO A 177 7.84 -16.95 1.08
N CYS A 178 8.19 -15.78 1.61
CA CYS A 178 8.94 -15.60 2.84
C CYS A 178 8.09 -14.83 3.84
N TYR A 179 7.47 -15.55 4.77
CA TYR A 179 6.65 -14.95 5.80
C TYR A 179 7.52 -14.36 6.90
N ILE A 180 7.50 -13.03 7.02
CA ILE A 180 8.16 -12.30 8.09
C ILE A 180 7.16 -12.12 9.23
N GLN A 181 7.41 -12.81 10.34
CA GLN A 181 6.57 -12.73 11.52
C GLN A 181 6.64 -11.32 12.09
N GLY A 182 5.46 -10.67 12.19
CA GLY A 182 5.36 -9.41 12.90
C GLY A 182 5.30 -9.63 14.42
N PRO A 183 5.65 -8.60 15.23
CA PRO A 183 5.68 -8.69 16.69
C PRO A 183 4.30 -8.95 17.34
N ASN A 184 3.23 -8.84 16.56
CA ASN A 184 1.84 -9.07 17.00
C ASN A 184 1.18 -10.29 16.33
N ASP A 185 1.92 -11.05 15.52
CA ASP A 185 1.37 -12.20 14.83
C ASP A 185 1.21 -13.39 15.78
N SER A 186 -0.01 -13.92 15.89
CA SER A 186 -0.28 -15.06 16.77
C SER A 186 0.25 -16.37 16.17
N PRO A 187 0.62 -17.37 16.99
CA PRO A 187 1.06 -18.68 16.48
C PRO A 187 0.04 -19.33 15.52
N GLU A 188 -1.26 -19.13 15.75
CA GLU A 188 -2.32 -19.64 14.88
C GLU A 188 -2.35 -18.94 13.52
N LEU A 189 -2.03 -17.65 13.47
CA LEU A 189 -1.90 -16.90 12.21
C LEU A 189 -0.72 -17.45 11.41
N VAL A 190 0.46 -17.52 12.03
CA VAL A 190 1.68 -18.04 11.39
C VAL A 190 1.43 -19.44 10.84
N HIS A 191 0.91 -20.35 11.67
CA HIS A 191 0.64 -21.72 11.25
C HIS A 191 -0.37 -21.79 10.09
N ARG A 192 -1.41 -20.94 10.10
CA ARG A 192 -2.39 -20.89 9.01
C ARG A 192 -1.76 -20.40 7.71
N VAL A 193 -0.95 -19.34 7.76
CA VAL A 193 -0.28 -18.78 6.59
C VAL A 193 0.68 -19.81 6.00
N MET A 194 1.57 -20.36 6.82
CA MET A 194 2.56 -21.36 6.39
C MET A 194 1.90 -22.60 5.76
N ASN A 195 0.83 -23.12 6.37
CA ASN A 195 0.06 -24.23 5.79
C ASN A 195 -0.62 -23.87 4.47
N THR A 196 -1.09 -22.63 4.33
CA THR A 196 -1.78 -22.19 3.11
C THR A 196 -0.79 -22.12 1.96
N ILE A 197 0.37 -21.50 2.18
CA ILE A 197 1.45 -21.41 1.20
C ILE A 197 1.98 -22.79 0.84
N GLY A 198 2.26 -23.64 1.83
CA GLY A 198 2.81 -24.97 1.62
C GLY A 198 1.96 -25.88 0.73
N ARG A 199 0.64 -25.67 0.67
CA ARG A 199 -0.26 -26.41 -0.25
C ARG A 199 -0.18 -25.96 -1.71
N HIS A 200 0.36 -24.78 -1.97
CA HIS A 200 0.42 -24.17 -3.30
C HIS A 200 1.84 -24.11 -3.87
N LEU A 201 2.84 -24.43 -3.05
CA LEU A 201 4.22 -24.57 -3.50
C LEU A 201 4.41 -25.83 -4.35
N GLY A 202 5.35 -25.78 -5.28
CA GLY A 202 5.73 -26.93 -6.10
C GLY A 202 6.51 -27.97 -5.31
N ASP A 203 6.64 -29.17 -5.90
CA ASP A 203 7.39 -30.27 -5.28
C ASP A 203 8.82 -29.85 -4.91
N GLY A 204 9.18 -30.02 -3.63
CA GLY A 204 10.52 -29.73 -3.11
C GLY A 204 10.74 -28.29 -2.64
N GLN A 205 9.77 -27.39 -2.78
CA GLN A 205 9.85 -26.04 -2.23
C GLN A 205 9.20 -25.98 -0.84
N MET A 206 9.84 -25.25 0.08
CA MET A 206 9.31 -25.00 1.42
C MET A 206 9.10 -23.49 1.62
N PRO A 207 8.00 -23.09 2.28
CA PRO A 207 7.81 -21.69 2.64
C PRO A 207 8.86 -21.26 3.66
N ILE A 208 9.38 -20.04 3.53
CA ILE A 208 10.37 -19.48 4.45
C ILE A 208 9.61 -18.76 5.58
N LEU A 209 10.05 -18.95 6.81
CA LEU A 209 9.60 -18.21 7.99
C LEU A 209 10.81 -17.44 8.53
N VAL A 210 10.65 -16.14 8.73
CA VAL A 210 11.61 -15.28 9.41
C VAL A 210 10.94 -14.81 10.70
N THR A 211 11.58 -15.08 11.83
CA THR A 211 11.14 -14.67 13.16
C THR A 211 11.97 -13.48 13.66
N ASP A 212 11.56 -12.86 14.78
CA ASP A 212 12.36 -11.81 15.42
C ASP A 212 13.76 -12.33 15.80
N ASP A 213 13.87 -13.58 16.27
CA ASP A 213 15.16 -14.22 16.60
C ASP A 213 16.08 -14.33 15.37
N ASP A 214 15.51 -14.57 14.18
CA ASP A 214 16.27 -14.67 12.93
C ASP A 214 16.79 -13.30 12.47
N ILE A 215 16.06 -12.22 12.76
CA ILE A 215 16.47 -10.84 12.41
C ILE A 215 17.58 -10.37 13.34
N GLU A 216 17.42 -10.56 14.65
CA GLU A 216 18.44 -10.21 15.65
C GLU A 216 19.76 -10.94 15.37
N ALA A 217 19.70 -12.22 15.01
CA ALA A 217 20.87 -13.01 14.65
C ALA A 217 21.54 -12.57 13.33
N MET A 218 20.89 -11.77 12.47
CA MET A 218 21.52 -11.21 11.27
C MET A 218 22.20 -9.86 11.55
N GLU A 219 21.60 -9.04 12.42
CA GLU A 219 22.16 -7.75 12.83
C GLU A 219 23.47 -7.92 13.63
N ASP A 220 23.55 -8.92 14.49
CA ASP A 220 24.76 -9.24 15.29
C ASP A 220 26.00 -9.61 14.44
N TRP A 221 25.81 -10.10 13.22
CA TRP A 221 26.90 -10.54 12.35
C TRP A 221 27.43 -9.43 11.43
N GLU A 222 26.64 -8.39 11.16
CA GLU A 222 27.07 -7.23 10.36
C GLU A 222 27.95 -6.26 11.18
N GLU A 223 27.96 -6.35 12.51
CA GLU A 223 28.81 -5.51 13.39
C GLU A 223 30.25 -6.03 13.56
N ASP A 224 30.57 -7.28 13.16
CA ASP A 224 31.87 -7.93 13.47
C ASP A 224 32.93 -7.81 12.34
N ASP A 225 32.65 -7.04 11.29
CA ASP A 225 33.55 -6.86 10.11
C ASP A 225 34.50 -5.62 10.20
N GLU A 226 34.65 -4.99 11.38
CA GLU A 226 35.64 -3.91 11.62
C GLU A 226 36.80 -4.34 12.56
N ASP A 227 37.63 -5.29 12.15
CA ASP A 227 39.06 -5.28 12.54
C ASP A 227 39.92 -6.11 11.55
N TYR A 228 40.22 -5.52 10.38
CA TYR A 228 41.28 -6.04 9.51
C TYR A 228 42.61 -5.42 9.94
N PRO A 229 43.52 -6.15 10.64
CA PRO A 229 44.83 -5.62 10.97
C PRO A 229 45.61 -5.41 9.67
N GLY A 230 45.89 -4.14 9.37
CA GLY A 230 46.64 -3.71 8.20
C GLY A 230 48.01 -4.38 8.09
N ASP A 231 48.32 -4.78 6.87
CA ASP A 231 49.56 -5.43 6.43
C ASP A 231 50.84 -4.91 7.10
N GLU A 232 51.53 -5.79 7.82
CA GLU A 232 52.94 -5.63 8.18
C GLU A 232 53.80 -5.60 6.90
N GLN A 233 54.12 -4.39 6.42
CA GLN A 233 55.18 -4.21 5.43
C GLN A 233 56.55 -4.50 6.06
N ARG A 234 56.95 -5.76 5.91
CA ARG A 234 58.29 -6.28 5.64
C ARG A 234 59.40 -5.22 5.56
N ASN A 235 60.11 -5.02 6.66
CA ASN A 235 61.50 -4.54 6.61
C ASN A 235 62.40 -5.69 6.13
N LEU A 236 62.54 -5.83 4.81
CA LEU A 236 63.66 -6.58 4.22
C LEU A 236 64.95 -5.80 4.50
N ARG A 237 65.76 -6.35 5.41
CA ARG A 237 67.19 -6.06 5.47
C ARG A 237 67.81 -6.42 4.11
N LEU A 238 68.42 -5.43 3.47
CA LEU A 238 69.40 -5.68 2.42
C LEU A 238 70.78 -5.41 3.01
N ASP A 239 71.56 -6.48 3.05
CA ASP A 239 72.97 -6.53 3.45
C ASP A 239 73.83 -5.57 2.61
N GLN A 240 74.86 -5.00 3.26
CA GLN A 240 76.03 -4.42 2.60
C GLN A 240 76.91 -5.54 2.01
N PRO A 241 77.58 -5.30 0.86
CA PRO A 241 79.03 -5.07 0.83
C PRO A 241 79.42 -3.98 -0.21
N GLU A 242 80.57 -3.31 -0.25
CA GLU A 242 81.93 -3.46 0.28
C GLU A 242 82.48 -2.04 0.57
#